data_AF-A0A5A9E9X7-F1
#
_entry.id   AF-A0A5A9E9X7-F1
#
_cell.length_a   1.000
_cell.length_b   1.000
_cell.length_c   1.000
_cell.angle_alpha   90.00
_cell.angle_beta   90.00
_cell.angle_gamma   90.00
#
_symmetry.space_group_name_H-M   'P 1'
#
loop_
_entity.id
_entity.type
_entity.pdbx_description
1 polymer ?
#
loop_
_entity_poly.entity_id
_entity_poly.type
_entity_poly.pdbx_seq_one_letter_code
_entity_poly.pdbx_strand_id
1 'polypeptide(L)' 'MWVLTLFLQDRIKMFEYENKDEARIEFDKADGCKILSEIIHYTDFENRGKLKSPWLNKENKKLY' A
#
# COMPACT_ATOMS: atom_id res chain seq x y z
N MET A 1 -0.24 -3.92 -1.63
CA MET A 1 1.17 -4.18 -1.36
C MET A 1 1.54 -3.69 0.03
N TRP A 2 2.33 -4.48 0.75
CA TRP A 2 2.81 -4.24 2.09
C TRP A 2 4.33 -4.39 2.12
N VAL A 3 5.00 -3.57 2.93
CA VAL A 3 6.45 -3.62 3.09
C VAL A 3 6.78 -3.79 4.57
N LEU A 4 7.52 -4.86 4.87
CA LEU A 4 8.15 -5.07 6.17
C LEU A 4 9.58 -4.56 6.12
N THR A 5 9.89 -3.55 6.93
CA THR A 5 11.24 -3.01 7.10
C THR A 5 11.81 -3.46 8.44
N LEU A 6 12.94 -4.13 8.42
CA LEU A 6 13.70 -4.55 9.60
C LEU A 6 14.96 -3.70 9.73
N PHE A 7 15.11 -3.05 10.88
CA PHE A 7 16.32 -2.31 11.27
C PHE A 7 17.20 -3.25 12.09
N LEU A 8 18.25 -3.74 11.45
CA LEU A 8 19.32 -4.51 12.08
C LEU A 8 20.46 -3.53 12.43
N GLN A 9 21.34 -3.90 13.36
CA GLN A 9 22.41 -3.03 13.87
C GLN A 9 23.12 -2.22 12.76
N ASP A 10 23.55 -2.89 11.68
CA ASP A 10 24.35 -2.24 10.64
C ASP A 10 23.67 -2.25 9.26
N ARG A 11 22.39 -2.64 9.18
CA ARG A 11 21.70 -2.75 7.88
C ARG A 11 20.19 -2.67 7.99
N ILE A 12 19.57 -2.21 6.91
CA ILE A 12 18.13 -2.22 6.72
C ILE A 12 17.80 -3.35 5.74
N LYS A 13 16.80 -4.16 6.06
CA LYS A 13 16.22 -5.14 5.14
C LYS A 13 14.75 -4.82 4.89
N MET A 14 14.32 -4.94 3.64
CA MET A 14 12.95 -4.68 3.24
C MET A 14 12.40 -5.91 2.52
N PHE A 15 11.16 -6.28 2.84
CA PHE A 15 10.44 -7.41 2.25
C PHE A 15 9.09 -6.93 1.76
N GLU A 16 8.71 -7.33 0.56
CA GLU A 16 7.47 -6.94 -0.09
C GLU A 16 6.47 -8.10 -0.07
N TYR A 17 5.21 -7.78 0.17
CA TYR A 17 4.10 -8.73 0.23
C TYR A 17 2.88 -8.16 -0.49
N GLU A 18 2.11 -9.03 -1.13
CA GLU A 18 0.90 -8.60 -1.84
C GLU A 18 -0.24 -8.28 -0.87
N ASN A 19 -0.44 -9.15 0.12
CA ASN A 19 -1.53 -9.04 1.10
C ASN A 19 -1.04 -8.76 2.52
N LYS A 20 -1.96 -8.25 3.35
CA LYS A 20 -1.68 -7.84 4.73
C LYS A 20 -1.37 -9.03 5.64
N ASP A 21 -2.07 -10.14 5.44
CA ASP A 21 -2.05 -11.26 6.38
C ASP A 21 -0.69 -11.97 6.36
N GLU A 22 -0.14 -12.21 5.16
CA GLU A 22 1.22 -12.74 5.00
C GLU A 22 2.26 -11.81 5.62
N ALA A 23 2.18 -10.51 5.32
CA ALA A 23 3.12 -9.52 5.87
C ALA A 23 3.03 -9.46 7.40
N ARG A 24 1.82 -9.65 7.96
CA ARG A 24 1.60 -9.64 9.40
C ARG A 24 2.17 -10.88 10.09
N ILE A 25 1.99 -12.06 9.49
CA ILE A 25 2.56 -13.31 10.00
C ILE A 25 4.09 -13.18 10.11
N GLU A 26 4.75 -12.63 9.08
CA GLU A 26 6.21 -12.45 9.09
C GLU A 26 6.64 -11.32 10.04
N PHE A 27 5.85 -10.25 10.16
CA PHE A 27 6.09 -9.20 11.16
C PHE A 27 6.08 -9.78 12.57
N ASP A 28 5.11 -10.63 12.91
CA ASP A 28 4.99 -11.20 14.26
C ASP A 28 6.12 -12.20 14.58
N LYS A 29 6.68 -12.88 13.57
CA LYS A 29 7.84 -13.78 13.71
C LYS A 29 9.20 -13.06 13.79
N ALA A 30 9.33 -11.88 13.19
CA ALA A 30 10.59 -11.17 13.14
C ALA A 30 10.93 -10.51 14.48
N ASP A 31 12.15 -10.65 14.98
CA ASP A 31 12.58 -9.95 16.20
C ASP A 31 13.27 -8.61 15.91
N GLY A 32 13.35 -7.76 16.94
CA GLY A 32 14.05 -6.48 16.88
C GLY A 32 13.20 -5.30 16.42
N CYS A 33 13.86 -4.24 15.94
CA CYS A 33 13.20 -3.02 15.50
C CYS A 33 12.65 -3.19 14.09
N LYS A 34 11.32 -3.12 13.96
CA LYS A 34 10.59 -3.45 12.74
C LYS A 34 9.42 -2.49 12.50
N ILE A 35 9.17 -2.17 11.25
CA ILE A 35 8.04 -1.36 10.80
C ILE A 35 7.32 -2.11 9.67
N LEU A 36 5.99 -2.17 9.77
CA LEU A 36 5.14 -2.68 8.71
C LEU A 36 4.35 -1.51 8.11
N SER A 37 4.43 -1.35 6.79
CA SER A 37 3.79 -0.25 6.06
C SER A 37 2.91 -0.77 4.91
N GLU A 38 1.73 -0.17 4.74
CA GLU A 38 0.91 -0.37 3.54
C GLU A 38 1.37 0.61 2.46
N ILE A 39 1.56 0.11 1.24
CA ILE A 39 1.81 0.95 0.06
C ILE A 39 0.50 1.06 -0.71
N ILE A 40 0.04 2.31 -0.88
CA ILE A 40 -1.19 2.64 -1.59
C ILE A 40 -0.79 3.45 -2.83
N HIS A 41 -1.04 2.90 -4.00
CA HIS A 41 -0.84 3.59 -5.27
C HIS A 41 -2.03 4.50 -5.59
N TYR A 42 -1.81 5.49 -6.45
CA TYR A 42 -2.89 6.33 -6.95
C TYR A 42 -4.03 5.51 -7.57
N THR A 43 -3.66 4.50 -8.36
CA THR A 43 -4.60 3.54 -9.00
C THR A 43 -5.40 2.71 -8.01
N ASP A 44 -4.88 2.48 -6.79
CA ASP A 44 -5.64 1.78 -5.75
C ASP A 44 -6.87 2.60 -5.30
N PHE A 45 -6.84 3.94 -5.40
CA PHE A 45 -8.00 4.77 -5.10
C PHE A 45 -9.09 4.72 -6.17
N GLU A 46 -8.72 4.53 -7.43
CA GLU A 46 -9.67 4.30 -8.53
C GLU A 46 -10.40 2.96 -8.32
N ASN A 47 -9.65 1.90 -8.01
CA ASN A 47 -10.18 0.55 -7.78
C ASN A 47 -10.96 0.42 -6.46
N ARG A 48 -10.59 1.16 -5.41
CA ARG A 48 -11.33 1.21 -4.13
C ARG A 48 -12.56 2.13 -4.19
N GLY A 49 -12.90 2.68 -5.37
CA GLY A 49 -14.11 3.46 -5.60
C GLY A 49 -14.13 4.82 -4.89
N LYS A 50 -12.97 5.36 -4.49
CA LYS A 50 -12.89 6.57 -3.65
C LYS A 50 -12.42 7.83 -4.37
N LEU A 51 -12.12 7.78 -5.66
CA LEU A 51 -12.02 8.98 -6.48
C LEU A 51 -13.36 9.26 -7.16
N LYS A 52 -14.32 9.84 -6.42
CA LYS A 52 -15.29 10.73 -7.08
C LYS A 52 -14.49 11.96 -7.47
N SER A 53 -13.98 11.99 -8.69
CA SER A 53 -13.36 13.21 -9.19
C SER A 53 -14.42 14.33 -9.11
N PRO A 54 -14.10 15.49 -8.52
CA PRO A 54 -15.03 16.62 -8.45
C PRO A 54 -15.53 17.09 -9.83
N TRP A 55 -14.79 16.70 -10.88
CA TRP A 55 -15.01 17.11 -12.27
C TRP A 55 -15.83 16.11 -13.10
N LEU A 56 -16.17 14.91 -12.58
CA LEU A 56 -17.03 13.94 -13.28
C LEU A 56 -18.52 14.12 -12.99
N ASN A 57 -18.95 15.30 -12.55
CA ASN A 57 -20.36 15.58 -12.34
C ASN A 57 -20.84 16.67 -13.31
N LYS A 58 -21.79 16.25 -14.14
CA LYS A 58 -22.68 16.99 -15.07
C LYS A 58 -22.19 17.14 -16.52
N GLU A 59 -22.90 16.40 -17.38
CA GLU A 59 -23.28 16.76 -18.76
C GLU A 59 -22.34 16.61 -19.96
N ASN A 60 -21.06 16.24 -19.82
CA ASN A 60 -20.21 16.10 -21.02
C ASN A 60 -20.05 14.64 -21.49
N LYS A 61 -21.16 14.04 -21.95
CA LYS A 61 -21.13 12.98 -22.97
C LYS A 61 -21.25 13.63 -24.35
N LYS A 62 -20.16 14.21 -24.85
CA LYS A 62 -19.84 14.42 -26.28
C LYS A 62 -18.58 15.29 -26.38
N LEU A 63 -17.70 14.91 -27.31
CA LEU A 63 -16.36 15.46 -27.61
C LEU A 63 -15.31 14.85 -26.66
N TYR A 64 -14.61 13.77 -27.01
CA TYR A 64 -13.98 13.38 -28.28
C TYR A 64 -14.15 11.88 -28.58
#